data_AF-A0A5J4LH96-F1
#
_entry.id   AF-A0A5J4LH96-F1
#
_cell.length_a   1.000
_cell.length_b   1.000
_cell.length_c   1.000
_cell.angle_alpha   90.00
_cell.angle_beta   90.00
_cell.angle_gamma   90.00
#
_symmetry.space_group_name_H-M   'P 1'
#
loop_
_entity.id
_entity.type
_entity.pdbx_description
1 polymer ?
#
loop_
_entity_poly.entity_id
_entity_poly.type
_entity_poly.pdbx_seq_one_letter_code
_entity_poly.pdbx_strand_id
1 'polypeptide(L)' 'MDKGLRRMAGVALLVAGFALAGWLVFGAPHDWDGEARWARMALGLGAMGAISGSARLIFWQPEEEHDTEPGTDRI' A
#
# COMPACT_ATOMS: atom_id res chain seq x y z
N MET A 1 14.66 0.17 9.43
CA MET A 1 13.55 1.14 9.22
C MET A 1 12.63 1.03 10.40
N ASP A 2 12.45 2.11 11.14
CA ASP A 2 11.61 2.14 12.33
C ASP A 2 10.17 1.71 12.02
N LYS A 3 9.55 0.99 12.96
CA LYS A 3 8.17 0.49 12.85
C LYS A 3 7.19 1.63 12.49
N GLY A 4 7.45 2.84 12.99
CA GLY A 4 6.69 4.05 12.66
C GLY A 4 6.87 4.53 11.22
N LEU A 5 8.08 4.46 10.66
CA LEU A 5 8.36 4.88 9.29
C LEU A 5 7.65 3.99 8.26
N ARG A 6 7.55 2.68 8.53
CA ARG A 6 6.78 1.74 7.70
C ARG A 6 5.27 2.05 7.71
N ARG A 7 4.70 2.37 8.88
CA ARG A 7 3.29 2.79 8.98
C ARG A 7 3.03 4.10 8.24
N MET A 8 3.90 5.10 8.41
CA MET A 8 3.76 6.39 7.72
C MET A 8 3.87 6.24 6.20
N ALA A 9 4.78 5.38 5.71
CA ALA A 9 4.88 5.08 4.28
C ALA A 9 3.59 4.43 3.74
N GLY A 10 2.99 3.49 4.48
CA GLY A 10 1.72 2.87 4.11
C GLY A 10 0.55 3.87 4.07
N VAL A 11 0.44 4.75 5.07
CA VAL A 11 -0.59 5.80 5.10
C VAL A 11 -0.39 6.81 3.97
N ALA A 12 0.85 7.23 3.71
CA ALA A 12 1.16 8.15 2.61
C ALA A 12 0.80 7.55 1.24
N LEU A 13 1.08 6.26 1.02
CA LEU A 13 0.69 5.53 -0.18
C LEU A 13 -0.83 5.45 -0.34
N LEU A 14 -1.55 5.20 0.75
CA LEU A 14 -3.02 5.16 0.75
C LEU A 14 -3.61 6.53 0.36
N VAL A 15 -3.13 7.61 0.98
CA VAL A 15 -3.59 8.98 0.70
C VAL A 15 -3.28 9.37 -0.75
N ALA A 16 -2.08 9.06 -1.23
CA ALA A 16 -1.70 9.31 -2.61
C ALA A 16 -2.59 8.54 -3.59
N GLY A 17 -2.92 7.28 -3.30
CA GLY A 17 -3.85 6.47 -4.09
C GLY A 17 -5.25 7.08 -4.18
N PHE A 18 -5.80 7.54 -3.06
CA PHE A 18 -7.11 8.21 -3.03
C PHE A 18 -7.10 9.56 -3.77
N ALA A 19 -6.06 10.38 -3.57
CA ALA A 19 -5.93 11.65 -4.26
C ALA A 19 -5.84 11.44 -5.79
N LEU A 20 -5.09 10.44 -6.22
CA LEU A 20 -4.93 10.09 -7.64
C LEU A 20 -6.21 9.52 -8.24
N ALA A 21 -6.97 8.71 -7.49
CA ALA A 21 -8.29 8.25 -7.91
C ALA A 21 -9.30 9.40 -8.03
N GLY A 22 -9.32 10.31 -7.04
CA GLY A 22 -10.16 11.52 -7.08
C GLY A 22 -9.80 12.41 -8.28
N TRP A 23 -8.51 12.59 -8.55
CA TRP A 23 -8.04 13.30 -9.73
C TRP A 23 -8.50 12.62 -11.03
N LEU A 24 -8.43 11.29 -11.12
CA LEU A 24 -8.91 10.54 -12.29
C LEU A 24 -10.41 10.72 -12.55
N VAL A 25 -11.21 10.90 -11.50
CA VAL A 25 -12.67 11.04 -11.60
C VAL A 25 -13.06 12.49 -11.93
N PHE A 26 -12.47 13.47 -11.25
CA PHE A 26 -12.92 14.87 -11.33
C PHE A 26 -12.02 15.78 -12.19
N GLY A 27 -10.72 15.47 -12.30
CA GLY A 27 -9.71 16.36 -12.90
C GLY A 27 -9.06 15.82 -14.17
N ALA A 28 -9.18 14.53 -14.47
CA ALA A 28 -8.64 13.97 -15.70
C ALA A 28 -9.39 14.53 -16.91
N PRO A 29 -8.68 15.10 -17.90
CA PRO A 29 -9.28 15.57 -19.16
C PRO A 29 -10.23 14.53 -19.75
N HIS A 30 -11.40 14.97 -20.21
CA HIS A 30 -12.43 14.05 -20.73
C HIS A 30 -12.00 13.36 -22.05
N ASP A 31 -11.09 14.00 -22.81
CA ASP A 31 -10.55 13.52 -24.08
C ASP A 31 -9.34 12.59 -23.92
N TRP A 32 -9.37 11.63 -23.00
CA TRP A 32 -8.32 10.59 -22.93
C TRP A 32 -8.52 9.55 -24.02
N ASP A 33 -8.45 9.99 -25.27
CA ASP A 33 -8.45 9.13 -26.44
C ASP A 33 -7.03 8.61 -26.75
N GLY A 34 -6.95 7.44 -27.41
CA GLY A 34 -5.69 6.85 -27.84
C GLY A 34 -4.79 6.37 -26.68
N GLU A 35 -3.52 6.80 -26.68
CA GLU A 35 -2.48 6.35 -25.73
C GLU A 35 -2.76 6.74 -24.28
N ALA A 36 -3.49 7.85 -24.07
CA ALA A 36 -3.85 8.32 -22.74
C ALA A 36 -4.79 7.34 -21.99
N ARG A 37 -5.58 6.52 -22.71
CA ARG A 37 -6.40 5.49 -22.05
C ARG A 37 -5.55 4.43 -21.34
N TRP A 38 -4.38 4.10 -21.89
CA TRP A 38 -3.46 3.15 -21.29
C TRP A 38 -2.80 3.73 -20.06
N ALA A 39 -2.47 5.03 -20.08
CA ALA A 39 -2.05 5.75 -18.89
C ALA A 39 -3.14 5.73 -17.81
N ARG A 40 -4.43 5.85 -18.16
CA ARG A 40 -5.57 5.68 -17.23
C ARG A 40 -5.60 4.31 -16.58
N MET A 41 -5.45 3.26 -17.39
CA MET A 41 -5.44 1.90 -16.90
C MET A 41 -4.23 1.64 -16.01
N ALA A 42 -3.04 2.11 -16.38
CA ALA A 42 -1.84 1.99 -15.57
C ALA A 42 -1.96 2.74 -14.23
N LEU A 43 -2.56 3.94 -14.23
CA LEU A 43 -2.85 4.69 -13.01
C LEU A 43 -3.89 3.99 -12.13
N GLY A 44 -4.95 3.43 -12.73
CA GLY A 44 -5.94 2.62 -12.00
C GLY A 44 -5.33 1.37 -11.38
N LEU A 45 -4.51 0.64 -12.13
CA LEU A 45 -3.76 -0.53 -11.62
C LEU A 45 -2.73 -0.12 -10.56
N GLY A 46 -2.08 1.03 -10.72
CA GLY A 46 -1.19 1.62 -9.73
C GLY A 46 -1.92 1.93 -8.42
N ALA A 47 -3.13 2.49 -8.48
CA ALA A 47 -3.96 2.73 -7.31
C ALA A 47 -4.36 1.42 -6.63
N MET A 48 -4.80 0.41 -7.39
CA MET A 48 -5.14 -0.92 -6.88
C MET A 48 -3.94 -1.60 -6.21
N GLY A 49 -2.77 -1.48 -6.83
CA GLY A 49 -1.49 -1.98 -6.32
C GLY A 49 -1.03 -1.23 -5.07
N ALA A 50 -1.22 0.08 -5.01
CA ALA A 50 -0.91 0.89 -3.83
C ALA A 50 -1.80 0.51 -2.64
N ILE A 51 -3.10 0.29 -2.85
CA ILE A 51 -4.04 -0.14 -1.80
C ILE A 51 -3.66 -1.54 -1.30
N SER A 52 -3.45 -2.49 -2.21
CA SER A 52 -3.07 -3.86 -1.88
C SER A 52 -1.69 -3.94 -1.21
N GLY A 53 -0.74 -3.15 -1.71
CA GLY A 53 0.60 -3.01 -1.16
C GLY A 53 0.62 -2.35 0.22
N SER A 54 -0.25 -1.37 0.46
CA SER A 54 -0.40 -0.73 1.77
C SER A 54 -0.94 -1.70 2.81
N ALA A 55 -1.97 -2.50 2.46
CA ALA A 55 -2.47 -3.56 3.33
C ALA A 55 -1.36 -4.58 3.65
N ARG A 56 -0.62 -5.03 2.63
CA ARG A 56 0.52 -5.93 2.85
C ARG A 56 1.59 -5.28 3.73
N LEU A 57 1.88 -4.00 3.59
CA LEU A 57 2.89 -3.31 4.41
C LEU A 57 2.45 -3.12 5.87
N ILE A 58 1.14 -2.96 6.11
CA ILE A 58 0.54 -2.84 7.44
C ILE A 58 0.44 -4.19 8.15
N PHE A 59 0.09 -5.26 7.43
CA PHE A 59 -0.16 -6.60 7.99
C PHE A 59 1.01 -7.57 7.84
N TRP A 60 2.09 -7.23 7.12
CA TRP A 60 3.30 -8.06 7.05
C TRP A 60 4.06 -7.99 8.38
N GLN A 61 3.66 -8.86 9.28
CA GLN A 61 4.49 -9.32 10.39
C GLN A 61 5.39 -10.42 9.81
N PRO A 62 6.73 -10.27 9.76
CA PRO A 62 7.54 -11.48 9.80
C PRO A 62 7.10 -12.19 11.09
N GLU A 63 6.79 -13.49 11.00
CA GLU A 63 6.56 -14.35 12.15
C GLU A 63 7.48 -13.86 13.26
N GLU A 64 6.89 -13.26 14.31
CA GLU A 64 7.61 -13.05 15.53
C GLU A 64 8.13 -14.44 15.85
N GLU A 65 9.45 -14.55 15.81
CA GLU A 65 10.22 -15.65 16.37
C GLU A 65 9.37 -16.26 17.46
N HIS A 66 8.91 -17.49 17.22
CA HIS A 66 8.32 -18.32 18.24
C HIS A 66 9.48 -18.61 19.18
N ASP A 67 9.85 -17.60 19.97
CA ASP A 67 10.81 -17.65 21.04
C ASP A 67 10.07 -18.44 22.12
N THR A 68 10.05 -19.74 21.86
CA THR A 68 9.60 -20.76 22.78
C THR A 68 10.65 -20.74 23.87
N GLU A 69 10.39 -19.87 24.83
CA GLU A 69 10.97 -19.74 26.14
C GLU A 69 11.86 -20.94 26.51
N PRO A 70 13.19 -20.80 26.55
CA PRO A 70 14.07 -21.81 27.12
C PRO A 70 14.00 -21.66 28.65
N GLY A 71 12.94 -22.20 29.26
CA GLY A 71 12.61 -21.87 30.64
C GLY A 71 11.75 -22.87 31.39
N THR A 72 11.90 -24.18 31.12
CA THR A 72 11.44 -25.22 32.06
C THR A 72 12.65 -25.94 32.66
N ASP A 73 13.47 -25.15 33.37
CA ASP A 73 14.38 -25.67 34.41
C ASP A 73 13.59 -25.78 35.71
N ARG A 74 13.46 -27.03 36.19
CA ARG A 74 13.30 -27.45 37.59
C ARG A 74 12.24 -26.76 38.45
N ILE A 75 11.14 -27.47 38.72
CA ILE A 75 10.75 -27.87 40.09
C ILE A 75 10.14 -29.28 40.02
#